data_AF-A0A917I1N6-F1
#
_entry.id   AF-A0A917I1N6-F1
#
_cell.length_a   1.000
_cell.length_b   1.000
_cell.length_c   1.000
_cell.angle_alpha   90.00
_cell.angle_beta   90.00
_cell.angle_gamma   90.00
#
_symmetry.space_group_name_H-M   'P 1'
#
loop_
_entity.id
_entity.type
_entity.pdbx_description
1 polymer ?
#
loop_
_entity_poly.entity_id
_entity_poly.type
_entity_poly.pdbx_seq_one_letter_code
_entity_poly.pdbx_strand_id
1 'polypeptide(L)'
;MPKENKNMFNNTDRKTPQKQHGFSVPTNYFDTVEDQLFANLATSEFPKETGHQIPNNYFSTVEETIFSRLDLSKKEVKVISLRSRILSYIPTAAAASVLLFFGLNYLTLTNTTSFENISSTELENWIDESYLTLHPESFNAQFVDADFTETLLLEDELTLTDEEIFEYLNTIDNSVLLTEIE
;
A
#
# COMPACT_ATOMS: atom_id res chain seq x y z
N MET A 1 61.44 12.11 10.15
CA MET A 1 60.44 11.24 10.77
C MET A 1 59.05 11.82 10.54
N PRO A 2 58.18 11.18 9.74
CA PRO A 2 56.74 11.34 9.85
C PRO A 2 56.10 10.05 10.41
N LYS A 3 55.06 10.21 11.21
CA LYS A 3 54.42 9.17 12.04
C LYS A 3 53.52 8.27 11.18
N GLU A 4 53.70 6.95 11.29
CA GLU A 4 52.77 5.95 10.76
C GLU A 4 51.41 6.03 11.47
N ASN A 5 50.32 6.17 10.70
CA ASN A 5 48.96 5.91 11.17
C ASN A 5 48.71 4.40 11.06
N LYS A 6 48.65 3.71 12.20
CA LYS A 6 48.43 2.24 12.30
C LYS A 6 47.00 1.82 12.66
N ASN A 7 45.99 2.69 12.52
CA ASN A 7 44.71 2.47 13.21
C ASN A 7 43.48 2.28 12.30
N MET A 8 43.60 1.77 11.07
CA MET A 8 42.40 1.57 10.21
C MET A 8 42.02 0.11 9.87
N PHE A 9 42.70 -0.92 10.38
CA PHE A 9 42.40 -2.31 9.97
C PHE A 9 42.22 -3.34 11.11
N ASN A 10 41.84 -2.94 12.32
CA ASN A 10 41.69 -3.89 13.44
C ASN A 10 40.24 -4.06 13.92
N ASN A 11 39.28 -4.30 13.01
CA ASN A 11 37.98 -4.77 13.48
C ASN A 11 37.21 -5.64 12.49
N THR A 12 37.53 -6.94 12.42
CA THR A 12 36.59 -7.97 11.97
C THR A 12 36.84 -9.32 12.67
N ASP A 13 36.76 -9.36 14.00
CA ASP A 13 36.58 -10.61 14.75
C ASP A 13 35.11 -11.06 14.69
N ARG A 14 34.65 -11.48 13.51
CA ARG A 14 33.38 -12.21 13.36
C ARG A 14 33.67 -13.57 12.74
N LYS A 15 33.71 -14.60 13.60
CA LYS A 15 33.71 -16.02 13.22
C LYS A 15 32.38 -16.38 12.54
N THR A 16 32.23 -16.03 11.26
CA THR A 16 31.22 -16.64 10.38
C THR A 16 31.87 -17.80 9.61
N PRO A 17 31.20 -18.96 9.48
CA PRO A 17 31.72 -20.05 8.67
C PRO A 17 31.81 -19.56 7.22
N GLN A 18 33.04 -19.46 6.70
CA GLN A 18 33.28 -19.10 5.31
C GLN A 18 32.65 -20.18 4.43
N LYS A 19 31.51 -19.87 3.80
CA LYS A 19 31.02 -20.65 2.66
C LYS A 19 32.13 -20.63 1.62
N GLN A 20 32.67 -21.81 1.28
CA GLN A 20 33.59 -21.94 0.17
C GLN A 20 32.83 -21.59 -1.11
N HIS A 21 32.88 -20.32 -1.51
CA HIS A 21 32.54 -19.94 -2.86
C HIS A 21 33.53 -20.65 -3.78
N GLY A 22 33.06 -21.34 -4.82
CA GLY A 22 33.89 -22.13 -5.75
C GLY A 22 34.90 -21.31 -6.57
N PHE A 23 35.14 -20.06 -6.19
CA PHE A 23 36.10 -19.16 -6.78
C PHE A 23 37.24 -18.94 -5.80
N SER A 24 38.45 -19.36 -6.18
CA SER A 24 39.68 -19.10 -5.45
C SER A 24 40.64 -18.39 -6.40
N VAL A 25 41.33 -17.37 -5.90
CA VAL A 25 42.34 -16.64 -6.67
C VAL A 25 43.73 -17.24 -6.42
N PRO A 26 44.64 -17.18 -7.40
CA PRO A 26 46.02 -17.59 -7.19
C PRO A 26 46.71 -16.79 -6.08
N THR A 27 47.67 -17.41 -5.41
CA THR A 27 48.51 -16.75 -4.41
C THR A 27 49.20 -15.53 -5.00
N ASN A 28 49.18 -14.40 -4.29
CA ASN A 28 49.76 -13.10 -4.70
C ASN A 28 49.17 -12.50 -5.98
N TYR A 29 47.94 -12.88 -6.38
CA TYR A 29 47.27 -12.30 -7.54
C TYR A 29 47.18 -10.77 -7.41
N PHE A 30 46.64 -10.27 -6.28
CA PHE A 30 46.45 -8.83 -6.09
C PHE A 30 47.75 -8.05 -5.89
N ASP A 31 48.82 -8.71 -5.43
CA ASP A 31 50.13 -8.07 -5.25
C ASP A 31 50.90 -7.93 -6.57
N THR A 32 50.59 -8.75 -7.57
CA THR A 32 51.38 -8.84 -8.81
C THR A 32 50.62 -8.45 -10.07
N VAL A 33 49.28 -8.42 -10.02
CA VAL A 33 48.44 -8.11 -11.19
C VAL A 33 48.69 -6.70 -11.74
N GLU A 34 48.92 -5.71 -10.87
CA GLU A 34 49.16 -4.33 -11.29
C GLU A 34 50.48 -4.21 -12.07
N ASP A 35 51.57 -4.71 -11.49
CA ASP A 35 52.90 -4.72 -12.11
C ASP A 35 52.91 -5.50 -13.43
N GLN A 36 52.23 -6.65 -13.47
CA GLN A 36 52.11 -7.47 -14.68
C GLN A 36 51.31 -6.75 -15.77
N LEU A 37 50.21 -6.07 -15.43
CA LEU A 37 49.42 -5.31 -16.39
C LEU A 37 50.23 -4.16 -16.99
N PHE A 38 50.94 -3.38 -16.17
CA PHE A 38 51.76 -2.28 -16.66
C PHE A 38 52.97 -2.76 -17.46
N ALA A 39 53.62 -3.84 -17.05
CA ALA A 39 54.69 -4.47 -17.82
C ALA A 39 54.19 -4.95 -19.20
N ASN A 40 53.00 -5.56 -19.24
CA ASN A 40 52.38 -6.01 -20.49
C ASN A 40 52.01 -4.83 -21.39
N LEU A 41 51.42 -3.77 -20.85
CA LEU A 41 51.07 -2.54 -21.60
C LEU A 41 52.31 -1.82 -22.16
N ALA A 42 53.41 -1.81 -21.40
CA ALA A 42 54.66 -1.20 -21.83
C ALA A 42 55.38 -2.01 -22.92
N THR A 43 55.15 -3.33 -22.96
CA THR A 43 55.83 -4.25 -23.90
C THR A 43 54.95 -4.56 -25.12
N SER A 44 53.63 -4.47 -25.01
CA SER A 44 52.71 -4.76 -26.11
C SER A 44 52.60 -3.56 -27.05
N GLU A 45 53.04 -3.72 -28.30
CA GLU A 45 52.59 -2.84 -29.37
C GLU A 45 51.09 -3.07 -29.58
N PHE A 46 50.26 -2.05 -29.30
CA PHE A 46 48.84 -2.13 -29.59
C PHE A 46 48.63 -2.37 -31.09
N PRO A 47 47.81 -3.35 -31.48
CA PRO A 47 47.42 -3.50 -32.88
C PRO A 47 46.84 -2.18 -33.37
N LYS A 48 47.44 -1.61 -34.43
CA LYS A 48 46.93 -0.38 -35.07
C LYS A 48 45.60 -0.60 -35.78
N GLU A 49 45.27 -1.86 -36.05
CA GLU A 49 43.98 -2.28 -36.57
C GLU A 49 42.95 -2.18 -35.45
N THR A 50 41.87 -1.44 -35.70
CA THR A 50 40.72 -1.38 -34.80
C THR A 50 40.20 -2.79 -34.54
N GLY A 51 40.12 -3.19 -33.26
CA GLY A 51 39.68 -4.53 -32.88
C GLY A 51 38.33 -4.94 -33.46
N HIS A 52 38.10 -6.24 -33.52
CA HIS A 52 36.88 -6.91 -34.01
C HIS A 52 36.27 -6.27 -35.27
N GLN A 53 36.77 -6.68 -36.43
CA GLN A 53 36.12 -6.38 -37.69
C GLN A 53 34.77 -7.10 -37.74
N ILE A 54 33.69 -6.34 -37.94
CA ILE A 54 32.36 -6.92 -38.17
C ILE A 54 32.35 -7.64 -39.53
N PRO A 55 31.57 -8.73 -39.67
CA PRO A 55 31.37 -9.35 -40.97
C PRO A 55 30.80 -8.34 -41.97
N ASN A 56 31.24 -8.46 -43.23
CA ASN A 56 30.69 -7.66 -44.33
C ASN A 56 29.17 -7.81 -44.35
N ASN A 57 28.45 -6.69 -44.45
CA ASN A 57 26.98 -6.64 -44.52
C ASN A 57 26.24 -7.13 -43.26
N TYR A 58 26.88 -7.14 -42.07
CA TYR A 58 26.20 -7.50 -40.81
C TYR A 58 24.89 -6.72 -40.62
N PHE A 59 24.94 -5.38 -40.71
CA PHE A 59 23.76 -4.53 -40.52
C PHE A 59 22.72 -4.65 -41.65
N SER A 60 23.10 -5.17 -42.82
CA SER A 60 22.18 -5.38 -43.94
C SER A 60 21.48 -6.73 -43.86
N THR A 61 22.13 -7.74 -43.27
CA THR A 61 21.61 -9.13 -43.24
C THR A 61 20.98 -9.51 -41.91
N VAL A 62 21.33 -8.84 -40.81
CA VAL A 62 20.85 -9.19 -39.46
C VAL A 62 19.33 -9.15 -39.35
N GLU A 63 18.67 -8.16 -39.97
CA GLU A 63 17.23 -8.02 -39.95
C GLU A 63 16.52 -9.20 -40.67
N GLU A 64 16.97 -9.52 -41.88
CA GLU A 64 16.46 -10.66 -42.67
C GLU A 64 16.71 -11.99 -41.95
N THR A 65 17.87 -12.12 -41.29
CA THR A 65 18.22 -13.32 -40.52
C THR A 65 17.33 -13.48 -39.28
N ILE A 66 16.93 -12.38 -38.65
CA ILE A 66 15.99 -12.41 -37.52
C ILE A 66 14.60 -12.80 -38.03
N PHE A 67 14.09 -12.14 -39.08
CA PHE A 67 12.74 -12.43 -39.59
C PHE A 67 12.59 -13.84 -40.16
N SER A 68 13.63 -14.40 -40.78
CA SER A 68 13.63 -15.79 -41.27
C SER A 68 13.65 -16.84 -40.14
N ARG A 69 14.14 -16.48 -38.95
CA ARG A 69 14.14 -17.36 -37.76
C ARG A 69 12.91 -17.19 -36.88
N LEU A 70 12.19 -16.09 -37.04
CA LEU A 70 10.91 -15.88 -36.39
C LEU A 70 9.86 -16.69 -37.15
N ASP A 71 9.29 -17.70 -36.49
CA ASP A 71 8.13 -18.42 -37.01
C ASP A 71 6.90 -17.52 -36.89
N LEU A 72 6.76 -16.58 -37.84
CA LEU A 72 5.63 -15.66 -37.98
C LEU A 72 4.39 -16.37 -38.55
N SER A 73 4.44 -17.70 -38.68
CA SER A 73 3.25 -18.53 -38.87
C SER A 73 2.25 -18.15 -37.78
N LYS A 74 1.28 -17.33 -38.19
CA LYS A 74 0.27 -16.73 -37.34
C LYS A 74 -0.53 -17.88 -36.78
N LYS A 75 -0.10 -18.40 -35.62
CA LYS A 75 -0.88 -19.37 -34.84
C LYS A 75 -2.26 -18.75 -34.72
N GLU A 76 -3.24 -19.33 -35.42
CA GLU A 76 -4.59 -18.81 -35.44
C GLU A 76 -5.16 -19.00 -34.04
N VAL A 77 -4.95 -18.00 -33.19
CA VAL A 77 -5.55 -17.96 -31.87
C VAL A 77 -7.05 -17.80 -32.12
N LYS A 78 -7.81 -18.81 -31.69
CA LYS A 78 -9.28 -18.79 -31.76
C LYS A 78 -9.80 -17.61 -30.95
N VAL A 79 -10.06 -16.49 -31.62
CA VAL A 79 -10.69 -15.31 -31.02
C VAL A 79 -12.19 -15.57 -30.89
N ILE A 80 -12.72 -15.44 -29.67
CA ILE A 80 -14.17 -15.48 -29.44
C ILE A 80 -14.72 -14.05 -29.49
N SER A 81 -15.82 -13.82 -30.21
CA SER A 81 -16.45 -12.51 -30.29
C SER A 81 -17.31 -12.27 -29.06
N LEU A 82 -16.84 -11.41 -28.14
CA LEU A 82 -17.52 -11.13 -26.87
C LEU A 82 -18.93 -10.52 -27.06
N ARG A 83 -19.14 -9.79 -28.16
CA ARG A 83 -20.41 -9.12 -28.48
C ARG A 83 -21.59 -10.09 -28.60
N SER A 84 -21.40 -11.24 -29.25
CA SER A 84 -22.48 -12.21 -29.46
C SER A 84 -22.95 -12.82 -28.14
N ARG A 85 -22.01 -13.05 -27.23
CA ARG A 85 -22.26 -13.64 -25.92
C ARG A 85 -22.96 -12.65 -25.00
N ILE A 86 -22.50 -11.40 -24.97
CA ILE A 86 -23.16 -10.35 -24.18
C ILE A 86 -24.60 -10.14 -24.67
N LEU A 87 -24.83 -10.04 -25.98
CA LEU A 87 -26.16 -9.79 -26.54
C LEU A 87 -27.18 -10.88 -26.14
N SER A 88 -26.74 -12.12 -25.97
CA SER A 88 -27.60 -13.23 -25.53
C SER A 88 -28.00 -13.17 -24.05
N TYR A 89 -27.24 -12.47 -23.20
CA TYR A 89 -27.51 -12.37 -21.75
C TYR A 89 -28.27 -11.09 -21.35
N ILE A 90 -28.38 -10.10 -22.25
CA ILE A 90 -29.14 -8.86 -22.02
C ILE A 90 -30.58 -9.10 -21.54
N PRO A 91 -31.41 -9.96 -22.18
CA PRO A 91 -32.80 -10.13 -21.74
C PRO A 91 -32.89 -10.77 -20.35
N THR A 92 -32.02 -11.72 -20.03
CA THR A 92 -31.97 -12.37 -18.72
C THR A 92 -31.54 -11.39 -17.63
N ALA A 93 -30.53 -10.56 -17.90
CA ALA A 93 -30.09 -9.52 -16.98
C ALA A 93 -31.19 -8.48 -16.73
N ALA A 94 -31.88 -8.03 -17.79
CA ALA A 94 -32.99 -7.09 -17.66
C ALA A 94 -34.14 -7.68 -16.81
N ALA A 95 -34.54 -8.93 -17.07
CA ALA A 95 -35.58 -9.61 -16.28
C ALA A 95 -35.15 -9.78 -14.81
N ALA A 96 -33.90 -10.17 -14.55
CA ALA A 96 -33.37 -10.29 -13.20
C ALA A 96 -33.34 -8.94 -12.48
N SER A 97 -32.94 -7.85 -13.16
CA SER A 97 -32.98 -6.50 -12.60
C SER A 97 -34.40 -6.03 -12.28
N VAL A 98 -35.37 -6.37 -13.12
CA VAL A 98 -36.79 -6.06 -12.87
C VAL A 98 -37.30 -6.85 -11.68
N LEU A 99 -37.02 -8.16 -11.60
CA LEU A 99 -37.38 -9.00 -10.47
C LEU A 99 -36.71 -8.54 -9.16
N LEU A 100 -35.44 -8.16 -9.23
CA LEU A 100 -34.70 -7.62 -8.10
C LEU A 100 -35.29 -6.28 -7.65
N PHE A 101 -35.65 -5.40 -8.59
CA PHE A 101 -36.28 -4.13 -8.27
C PHE A 101 -37.59 -4.34 -7.51
N PHE A 102 -38.50 -5.17 -8.02
CA PHE A 102 -39.75 -5.47 -7.32
C PHE A 102 -39.53 -6.24 -6.01
N GLY A 103 -38.58 -7.18 -5.99
CA GLY A 103 -38.24 -7.96 -4.80
C GLY A 103 -37.66 -7.11 -3.66
N LEU A 104 -36.76 -6.18 -3.99
CA LEU A 104 -36.22 -5.22 -3.02
C LEU A 104 -37.31 -4.27 -2.52
N ASN A 105 -38.12 -3.70 -3.40
CA ASN A 105 -39.20 -2.79 -2.99
C ASN A 105 -40.25 -3.47 -2.08
N TYR A 106 -40.54 -4.75 -2.30
CA TYR A 106 -41.44 -5.52 -1.43
C TYR A 106 -40.81 -5.79 -0.05
N LEU A 107 -39.51 -6.07 -0.01
CA LEU A 107 -38.77 -6.38 1.23
C LEU A 107 -38.43 -5.14 2.06
N THR A 108 -38.26 -3.97 1.43
CA THR A 108 -37.97 -2.70 2.13
C THR A 108 -39.22 -2.03 2.70
N LEU A 109 -40.43 -2.35 2.21
CA LEU A 109 -41.68 -1.76 2.72
C LEU A 109 -42.11 -2.35 4.09
N THR A 110 -41.70 -3.58 4.41
CA THR A 110 -42.08 -4.25 5.67
C THR A 110 -41.11 -4.00 6.82
N ASN A 111 -39.95 -3.40 6.57
CA ASN A 111 -38.94 -3.14 7.58
C ASN A 111 -38.79 -1.63 7.74
N THR A 112 -39.60 -1.03 8.61
CA THR A 112 -39.29 0.28 9.15
C THR A 112 -38.09 0.14 10.07
N THR A 113 -36.87 0.21 9.52
CA THR A 113 -35.65 0.37 10.31
C THR A 113 -35.62 1.80 10.84
N SER A 114 -36.54 2.12 11.75
CA SER A 114 -36.51 3.35 12.52
C SER A 114 -35.51 3.17 13.65
N PHE A 115 -34.76 4.22 14.00
CA PHE A 115 -33.80 4.21 15.11
C PHE A 115 -34.46 3.80 16.44
N GLU A 116 -35.77 4.04 16.55
CA GLU A 116 -36.62 3.70 17.68
C GLU A 116 -36.84 2.19 17.88
N ASN A 117 -36.54 1.37 16.86
CA ASN A 117 -36.65 -0.09 16.94
C ASN A 117 -35.37 -0.77 17.46
N ILE A 118 -34.32 0.00 17.78
CA ILE A 118 -33.08 -0.53 18.35
C ILE A 118 -33.28 -0.66 19.87
N SER A 119 -33.11 -1.87 20.40
CA SER A 119 -33.20 -2.05 21.85
C SER A 119 -31.97 -1.47 22.57
N SER A 120 -32.15 -1.01 23.81
CA SER A 120 -31.04 -0.51 24.63
C SER A 120 -29.93 -1.54 24.81
N THR A 121 -30.29 -2.82 24.90
CA THR A 121 -29.34 -3.93 25.00
C THR A 121 -28.53 -4.14 23.73
N GLU A 122 -29.13 -3.98 22.55
CA GLU A 122 -28.40 -4.05 21.28
C GLU A 122 -27.46 -2.86 21.11
N LEU A 123 -27.89 -1.67 21.53
CA LEU A 123 -27.06 -0.48 21.52
C LEU A 123 -25.87 -0.59 22.48
N GLU A 124 -26.09 -1.10 23.69
CA GLU A 124 -25.04 -1.38 24.67
C GLU A 124 -24.01 -2.38 24.14
N ASN A 125 -24.48 -3.50 23.56
CA ASN A 125 -23.61 -4.49 22.94
C ASN A 125 -22.79 -3.91 21.77
N TRP A 126 -23.40 -3.05 20.94
CA TRP A 126 -22.69 -2.39 19.83
C TRP A 126 -21.63 -1.42 20.33
N ILE A 127 -21.91 -0.65 21.39
CA ILE A 127 -20.93 0.24 22.01
C ILE A 127 -19.77 -0.56 22.60
N ASP A 128 -20.05 -1.64 23.34
CA ASP A 128 -19.01 -2.50 23.93
C ASP A 128 -18.11 -3.14 22.86
N GLU A 129 -18.69 -3.64 21.77
CA GLU A 129 -17.93 -4.21 20.66
C GLU A 129 -17.11 -3.12 19.93
N SER A 130 -17.68 -1.92 19.77
CA SER A 130 -16.97 -0.78 19.18
C SER A 130 -15.81 -0.30 20.06
N TYR A 131 -15.96 -0.34 21.38
CA TYR A 131 -14.94 0.10 22.35
C TYR A 131 -13.73 -0.83 22.35
N LEU A 132 -13.93 -2.13 22.12
CA LEU A 132 -12.83 -3.09 21.95
C LEU A 132 -12.02 -2.85 20.66
N THR A 133 -12.62 -2.20 19.67
CA THR A 133 -12.02 -1.96 18.35
C THR A 133 -11.35 -0.58 18.28
N LEU A 134 -11.86 0.38 19.06
CA LEU A 134 -11.27 1.72 19.21
C LEU A 134 -10.18 1.66 20.27
N HIS A 135 -8.92 1.57 19.85
CA HIS A 135 -7.81 1.81 20.76
C HIS A 135 -8.00 3.18 21.42
N PRO A 136 -7.78 3.34 22.74
CA PRO A 136 -8.03 4.60 23.45
C PRO A 136 -7.25 5.79 22.86
N GLU A 137 -6.16 5.54 22.15
CA GLU A 137 -5.41 6.58 21.42
C GLU A 137 -6.09 7.05 20.12
N SER A 138 -6.95 6.23 19.52
CA SER A 138 -7.72 6.56 18.31
C SER A 138 -9.03 7.29 18.59
N PHE A 139 -9.60 7.13 19.79
CA PHE A 139 -10.82 7.82 20.20
C PHE A 139 -10.61 9.33 20.28
N ASN A 140 -9.54 9.78 20.94
CA ASN A 140 -9.23 11.21 21.04
C ASN A 140 -8.84 11.83 19.67
N ALA A 141 -8.19 11.07 18.79
CA ALA A 141 -7.80 11.58 17.48
C ALA A 141 -9.00 11.87 16.54
N GLN A 142 -10.16 11.22 16.76
CA GLN A 142 -11.35 11.42 15.93
C GLN A 142 -12.24 12.59 16.39
N PHE A 143 -12.17 12.96 17.67
CA PHE A 143 -12.88 14.12 18.23
C PHE A 143 -12.04 15.40 18.30
N VAL A 144 -10.70 15.31 18.19
CA VAL A 144 -9.82 16.50 18.18
C VAL A 144 -9.99 17.34 16.90
N ASP A 145 -10.38 16.74 15.78
CA ASP A 145 -10.70 17.44 14.52
C ASP A 145 -12.21 17.70 14.32
N ALA A 146 -13.06 17.26 15.26
CA ALA A 146 -14.43 17.76 15.31
C ALA A 146 -14.32 19.21 15.80
N ASP A 147 -14.31 20.14 14.85
CA ASP A 147 -14.45 21.57 15.12
C ASP A 147 -15.80 21.75 15.82
N PHE A 148 -15.80 21.69 17.16
CA PHE A 148 -16.89 22.13 18.01
C PHE A 148 -16.98 23.65 17.86
N THR A 149 -17.38 24.07 16.67
CA THR A 149 -17.84 25.42 16.44
C THR A 149 -19.05 25.58 17.33
N GLU A 150 -18.96 26.52 18.28
CA GLU A 150 -19.99 26.84 19.26
C GLU A 150 -21.41 26.96 18.64
N THR A 151 -21.47 27.27 17.35
CA THR A 151 -22.68 27.31 16.52
C THR A 151 -23.41 25.97 16.40
N LEU A 152 -22.73 24.82 16.36
CA LEU A 152 -23.42 23.51 16.19
C LEU A 152 -23.99 22.94 17.49
N LEU A 153 -23.58 23.49 18.65
CA LEU A 153 -24.15 23.15 19.96
C LEU A 153 -25.35 24.03 20.34
N LEU A 154 -25.54 25.17 19.66
CA LEU A 154 -26.53 26.17 20.05
C LEU A 154 -27.71 26.32 19.08
N GLU A 155 -27.66 25.73 17.88
CA GLU A 155 -28.50 26.24 16.79
C GLU A 155 -29.58 25.31 16.22
N ASP A 156 -29.83 24.10 16.75
CA ASP A 156 -30.97 23.32 16.17
C ASP A 156 -31.92 22.53 17.08
N GLU A 157 -31.63 22.12 18.32
CA GLU A 157 -32.68 21.43 19.14
C GLU A 157 -32.55 21.55 20.68
N LEU A 158 -31.99 22.63 21.21
CA LEU A 158 -32.10 22.94 22.64
C LEU A 158 -32.60 24.37 22.83
N THR A 159 -33.86 24.63 22.50
CA THR A 159 -34.56 25.80 23.06
C THR A 159 -34.88 25.52 24.53
N LEU A 160 -33.84 25.41 25.35
CA LEU A 160 -33.96 25.35 26.80
C LEU A 160 -34.60 26.67 27.25
N THR A 161 -35.82 26.58 27.74
CA THR A 161 -36.50 27.73 28.31
C THR A 161 -35.94 28.03 29.69
N ASP A 162 -35.96 29.30 30.11
CA ASP A 162 -35.49 29.70 31.44
C ASP A 162 -36.21 28.92 32.57
N GLU A 163 -37.44 28.48 32.31
CA GLU A 163 -38.23 27.67 33.25
C GLU A 163 -37.65 26.26 33.41
N GLU A 164 -37.26 25.60 32.33
CA GLU A 164 -36.64 24.27 32.35
C GLU A 164 -35.26 24.31 33.03
N ILE A 165 -34.51 25.38 32.81
CA ILE A 165 -33.23 25.62 33.50
C ILE A 165 -33.46 25.82 35.00
N PHE A 166 -34.46 26.61 35.38
CA PHE A 166 -34.79 26.85 36.79
C PHE A 166 -35.29 25.59 37.51
N GLU A 167 -36.10 24.78 36.84
CA GLU A 167 -36.55 23.49 37.36
C GLU A 167 -35.38 22.52 37.55
N TYR A 168 -34.49 22.40 36.57
CA TYR A 168 -33.27 21.60 36.69
C TYR A 168 -32.38 22.08 37.84
N LEU A 169 -32.13 23.39 37.96
CA LEU A 169 -31.32 23.93 39.05
C LEU A 169 -31.92 23.69 40.44
N ASN A 170 -33.26 23.63 40.56
CA ASN A 170 -33.91 23.26 41.81
C ASN A 170 -33.88 21.76 42.10
N THR A 171 -33.72 20.90 41.08
CA THR A 171 -33.50 19.46 41.28
C THR A 171 -32.07 19.13 41.72
N ILE A 172 -31.12 20.02 41.46
CA ILE A 172 -29.76 19.90 41.99
C ILE A 172 -29.77 20.28 43.47
N ASP A 173 -29.25 19.40 44.32
CA ASP A 173 -29.06 19.68 45.74
C ASP A 173 -27.98 20.77 45.89
N ASN A 174 -28.36 21.94 46.42
CA ASN A 174 -27.49 23.10 46.62
C ASN A 174 -26.22 22.80 47.44
N SER A 175 -26.20 21.69 48.20
CA SER A 175 -24.99 21.23 48.90
C SER A 175 -23.87 20.81 47.93
N VAL A 176 -24.20 20.30 46.74
CA VAL A 176 -23.24 19.90 45.71
C VAL A 176 -22.59 21.13 45.07
N LEU A 177 -23.36 22.18 44.79
CA LEU A 177 -22.86 23.42 44.17
C LEU A 177 -21.88 24.20 45.07
N LEU A 178 -22.05 24.11 46.40
CA LEU A 178 -21.14 24.75 47.36
C LEU A 178 -19.83 23.97 47.56
N THR A 179 -19.76 22.71 47.11
CA THR A 179 -18.56 21.87 47.27
C THR A 179 -17.57 22.05 46.10
N GLU A 180 -18.00 22.63 44.97
CA GLU A 180 -17.12 22.91 43.82
C GLU A 180 -16.46 24.30 43.83
N ILE A 181 -16.79 25.17 44.80
CA ILE A 181 -16.22 26.54 44.89
C ILE A 181 -15.09 26.63 45.95
N GLU A 182 -14.67 25.51 46.55
CA GLU A 182 -13.47 25.42 47.40
C GLU A 182 -12.39 24.56 46.74
#